data_AF-A0A956DVA5-F1
#
_entry.id   AF-A0A956DVA5-F1
#
_cell.length_a   1.000
_cell.length_b   1.000
_cell.length_c   1.000
_cell.angle_alpha   90.00
_cell.angle_beta   90.00
_cell.angle_gamma   90.00
#
_symmetry.space_group_name_H-M   'P 1'
#
loop_
_entity.id
_entity.type
_entity.pdbx_description
1 polymer ?
#
loop_
_entity_poly.entity_id
_entity_poly.type
_entity_poly.pdbx_seq_one_letter_code
_entity_poly.pdbx_strand_id
1 'polypeptide(L)'
;RDAAEALRGSQLVVPRALLEEAEADEYYVVDLIGCEVMLDEARLGVVVDVQSYPTCDVLVVNLDRPLADPADPEAPPPEPKKPGFKKKPRRLRPPRLEVPMAGTYVRDVDLATRRVVLATIEGL
;
A
#
# COMPACT_ATOMS: atom_id res chain seq x y z
N ARG A 1 -0.82 -6.43 44.02
CA ARG A 1 0.00 -5.71 43.00
C ARG A 1 0.64 -6.71 42.02
N ASP A 2 0.46 -8.01 42.26
CA ASP A 2 1.21 -9.12 41.65
C ASP A 2 0.53 -9.75 40.43
N ALA A 3 -0.80 -9.61 40.28
CA ALA A 3 -1.53 -10.19 39.16
C ALA A 3 -1.31 -9.46 37.81
N ALA A 4 -0.97 -8.17 37.86
CA ALA A 4 -0.75 -7.36 36.66
C ALA A 4 0.67 -7.54 36.07
N GLU A 5 1.66 -7.91 36.88
CA GLU A 5 3.03 -8.17 36.41
C GLU A 5 3.15 -9.52 35.70
N ALA A 6 2.35 -10.52 36.10
CA ALA A 6 2.29 -11.82 35.44
C ALA A 6 1.73 -11.77 34.00
N LEU A 7 1.00 -10.70 33.66
CA LEU A 7 0.40 -10.49 32.34
C LEU A 7 1.25 -9.59 31.43
N ARG A 8 2.40 -9.06 31.91
CA ARG A 8 3.31 -8.30 31.05
C ARG A 8 3.88 -9.22 29.95
N GLY A 9 3.65 -8.84 28.70
CA GLY A 9 4.11 -9.60 27.53
C GLY A 9 3.08 -10.58 26.97
N SER A 10 1.89 -10.68 27.57
CA SER A 10 0.79 -11.45 26.98
C SER A 10 0.21 -10.71 25.77
N GLN A 11 -0.03 -11.42 24.66
CA GLN A 11 -0.70 -10.86 23.49
C GLN A 11 -2.21 -10.75 23.75
N LEU A 12 -2.74 -9.54 23.63
CA LEU A 12 -4.18 -9.30 23.66
C LEU A 12 -4.76 -9.58 22.27
N VAL A 13 -5.61 -10.59 22.18
CA VAL A 13 -6.33 -10.93 20.95
C VAL A 13 -7.81 -10.62 21.15
N VAL A 14 -8.40 -9.87 20.23
CA VAL A 14 -9.83 -9.56 20.22
C VAL A 14 -10.49 -10.32 19.07
N PRO A 15 -11.57 -11.08 19.32
CA PRO A 15 -12.33 -11.72 18.27
C PRO A 15 -12.86 -10.69 17.27
N ARG A 16 -12.73 -10.98 15.98
CA ARG A 16 -13.16 -10.06 14.91
C ARG A 16 -14.67 -9.75 14.94
N ALA A 17 -15.47 -10.67 15.49
CA ALA A 17 -16.91 -10.51 15.67
C ALA A 17 -17.33 -9.55 16.81
N LEU A 18 -16.37 -9.10 17.63
CA LEU A 18 -16.58 -8.10 18.69
C LEU A 18 -16.22 -6.68 18.25
N LEU A 19 -15.63 -6.52 17.06
CA LEU A 19 -15.45 -5.20 16.46
C LEU A 19 -16.83 -4.72 15.98
N GLU A 20 -17.19 -3.51 16.38
CA GLU A 20 -18.38 -2.84 15.88
C GLU A 20 -18.24 -2.63 14.36
N GLU A 21 -19.37 -2.58 13.65
CA GLU A 21 -19.32 -2.21 12.23
C GLU A 21 -18.80 -0.77 12.15
N ALA A 22 -17.68 -0.58 11.43
CA ALA A 22 -17.11 0.75 11.24
C ALA A 22 -18.15 1.67 10.59
N GLU A 23 -18.16 2.95 10.96
CA GLU A 23 -19.08 3.93 10.39
C GLU A 23 -18.85 4.08 8.88
N ALA A 24 -19.81 4.66 8.16
CA ALA A 24 -19.61 5.02 6.76
C ALA A 24 -18.39 5.96 6.66
N ASP A 25 -17.43 5.61 5.82
CA ASP A 25 -16.11 6.26 5.65
C ASP A 25 -15.04 5.91 6.70
N GLU A 26 -15.32 5.03 7.65
CA GLU A 26 -14.32 4.48 8.57
C GLU A 26 -13.98 3.03 8.24
N TYR A 27 -12.69 2.69 8.30
CA TYR A 27 -12.21 1.36 7.94
C TYR A 27 -11.15 0.89 8.93
N TYR A 28 -11.23 -0.38 9.33
CA TYR A 28 -10.17 -0.97 10.13
C TYR A 28 -8.92 -1.17 9.28
N VAL A 29 -7.77 -0.73 9.80
CA VAL A 29 -6.45 -0.91 9.15
C VAL A 29 -6.18 -2.37 8.77
N VAL A 30 -6.58 -3.31 9.62
CA VAL A 30 -6.43 -4.75 9.36
C VAL A 30 -7.25 -5.26 8.17
N ASP A 31 -8.26 -4.51 7.76
CA ASP A 31 -9.13 -4.83 6.63
C ASP A 31 -8.65 -4.18 5.35
N LEU A 32 -7.98 -3.03 5.47
CA LEU A 32 -7.33 -2.32 4.38
C LEU A 32 -6.04 -3.01 3.92
N ILE A 33 -5.27 -3.58 4.86
CA ILE A 33 -4.04 -4.31 4.54
C ILE A 33 -4.38 -5.57 3.72
N GLY A 34 -3.74 -5.71 2.56
CA GLY A 34 -3.97 -6.79 1.61
C GLY A 34 -5.05 -6.49 0.57
N CYS A 35 -5.68 -5.32 0.60
CA CYS A 35 -6.60 -4.89 -0.46
C CYS A 35 -5.86 -4.63 -1.78
N GLU A 36 -6.49 -4.99 -2.89
CA GLU A 36 -6.02 -4.68 -4.24
C GLU A 36 -6.36 -3.23 -4.57
N VAL A 37 -5.36 -2.47 -4.98
CA VAL A 37 -5.52 -1.05 -5.30
C VAL A 37 -5.72 -0.92 -6.81
N MET A 38 -6.88 -0.40 -7.17
CA MET A 38 -7.35 -0.20 -8.54
C MET A 38 -7.41 1.30 -8.82
N LEU A 39 -6.84 1.75 -9.92
CA LEU A 39 -7.07 3.08 -10.45
C LEU A 39 -7.85 2.93 -11.75
N ASP A 40 -9.09 3.42 -11.75
CA ASP A 40 -10.07 3.14 -12.80
C ASP A 40 -10.19 1.62 -13.08
N GLU A 41 -9.67 1.15 -14.21
CA GLU A 41 -9.67 -0.28 -14.60
C GLU A 41 -8.29 -0.95 -14.43
N ALA A 42 -7.27 -0.19 -14.03
CA ALA A 42 -5.89 -0.67 -13.90
C ALA A 42 -5.57 -1.06 -12.45
N ARG A 43 -5.19 -2.32 -12.25
CA ARG A 43 -4.60 -2.76 -10.98
C ARG A 43 -3.21 -2.15 -10.82
N LEU A 44 -3.04 -1.33 -9.80
CA LEU A 44 -1.77 -0.71 -9.43
C LEU A 44 -0.93 -1.65 -8.55
N GLY A 45 -1.57 -2.33 -7.60
CA GLY A 45 -0.85 -3.18 -6.65
C GLY A 45 -1.71 -3.61 -5.47
N VAL A 46 -1.06 -3.82 -4.32
CA VAL A 46 -1.72 -4.25 -3.08
C VAL A 46 -1.29 -3.39 -1.89
N VAL A 47 -2.22 -3.08 -0.99
CA VAL A 47 -1.91 -2.40 0.28
C VAL A 47 -1.08 -3.34 1.14
N VAL A 48 0.10 -2.88 1.56
CA VAL A 48 1.00 -3.65 2.44
C VAL A 48 1.05 -3.11 3.85
N ASP A 49 0.71 -1.83 4.04
CA ASP A 49 0.74 -1.17 5.35
C ASP A 49 -0.18 0.05 5.35
N VAL A 50 -0.50 0.59 6.53
CA VAL A 50 -1.21 1.85 6.69
C VAL A 50 -0.50 2.68 7.75
N GLN A 51 0.01 3.84 7.34
CA GLN A 51 0.67 4.80 8.23
C GLN A 51 -0.34 5.85 8.68
N SER A 52 -0.59 5.90 9.99
CA SER A 52 -1.42 6.94 10.59
C SER A 52 -0.57 8.18 10.90
N TYR A 53 -0.81 9.28 10.19
CA TYR A 53 -0.20 10.58 10.46
C TYR A 53 -1.16 11.45 11.31
N PRO A 54 -0.66 12.47 12.01
CA PRO A 54 -1.51 13.33 12.86
C PRO A 54 -2.68 14.01 12.14
N THR A 55 -2.61 14.15 10.81
CA THR A 55 -3.59 14.87 9.99
C THR A 55 -4.38 13.95 9.07
N CYS A 56 -3.89 12.75 8.78
CA CYS A 56 -4.53 11.80 7.88
C CYS A 56 -3.92 10.39 8.00
N ASP A 57 -4.67 9.37 7.60
CA ASP A 57 -4.13 8.03 7.38
C ASP A 57 -3.64 7.88 5.95
N VAL A 58 -2.55 7.13 5.77
CA VAL A 58 -1.88 6.94 4.47
C VAL A 58 -1.71 5.45 4.22
N LEU A 59 -2.33 4.96 3.14
CA LEU A 59 -2.18 3.59 2.65
C LEU A 59 -0.83 3.44 1.95
N VAL A 60 -0.02 2.50 2.41
CA VAL A 60 1.21 2.11 1.72
C VAL A 60 0.88 0.97 0.77
N VAL A 61 0.95 1.26 -0.52
CA VAL A 61 0.65 0.35 -1.61
C VAL A 61 1.94 -0.11 -2.25
N ASN A 62 2.08 -1.42 -2.41
CA ASN A 62 3.18 -2.00 -3.15
C ASN A 62 2.76 -2.20 -4.61
N LEU A 63 3.37 -1.44 -5.52
CA LEU A 63 3.02 -1.48 -6.94
C LEU A 63 3.61 -2.73 -7.60
N ASP A 64 2.76 -3.49 -8.30
CA ASP A 64 3.18 -4.69 -9.05
C ASP A 64 3.96 -4.31 -10.31
N ARG A 65 3.65 -3.14 -10.88
CA ARG A 65 4.33 -2.54 -12.02
C ARG A 65 4.75 -1.13 -11.64
N PRO A 66 5.98 -0.69 -12.00
CA PRO A 66 6.27 0.74 -11.95
C PRO A 66 5.23 1.49 -12.77
N LEU A 67 4.52 2.41 -12.12
CA LEU A 67 3.78 3.46 -12.82
C LEU A 67 4.80 4.12 -13.72
N ALA A 68 4.60 4.02 -15.04
CA ALA A 68 5.64 4.37 -16.01
C ALA A 68 6.12 5.80 -15.75
N ASP A 69 7.37 5.95 -15.30
CA ASP A 69 8.01 7.26 -15.20
C ASP A 69 8.02 7.89 -16.61
N PRO A 70 7.36 9.04 -16.85
CA PRO A 70 7.52 9.74 -18.12
C PRO A 70 8.78 10.62 -18.06
N ALA A 71 9.95 10.04 -17.73
CA ALA A 71 11.20 10.76 -17.62
C ALA A 71 12.41 9.88 -17.99
N ASP A 72 12.52 9.57 -19.28
CA ASP A 72 13.74 9.80 -20.09
C ASP A 72 13.45 9.40 -21.55
N PRO A 73 13.03 10.33 -22.43
CA PRO A 73 12.89 10.06 -23.86
C PRO A 73 14.24 10.22 -24.58
N GLU A 74 15.36 9.74 -24.04
CA GLU A 74 16.61 9.69 -24.81
C GLU A 74 17.62 8.70 -24.22
N ALA A 75 17.37 7.41 -24.41
CA ALA A 75 18.47 6.46 -24.47
C ALA A 75 19.06 6.52 -25.89
N PRO A 76 20.28 7.06 -26.10
CA PRO A 76 20.94 6.98 -27.41
C PRO A 76 21.11 5.50 -27.79
N PRO A 77 21.13 5.19 -29.11
CA PRO A 77 21.15 3.81 -29.59
C PRO A 77 22.32 3.02 -28.98
N PRO A 78 22.13 1.72 -28.73
CA PRO A 78 23.07 0.94 -27.93
C PRO A 78 24.41 0.79 -28.66
N GLU A 79 25.46 1.44 -28.15
CA GLU A 79 26.83 1.05 -28.47
C GLU A 79 27.13 -0.34 -27.84
N PRO A 80 27.74 -1.28 -28.57
CA PRO A 80 28.11 -2.58 -28.03
C PRO A 80 29.39 -2.45 -27.19
N LYS A 81 29.30 -2.54 -25.86
CA LYS A 81 30.49 -2.57 -24.99
C LYS A 81 30.56 -3.82 -24.10
N LYS A 82 31.32 -4.78 -24.63
CA LYS A 82 32.32 -5.72 -24.05
C LYS A 82 31.95 -6.66 -22.87
N PRO A 83 32.53 -7.87 -22.84
CA PRO A 83 32.19 -8.89 -21.86
C PRO A 83 32.92 -8.63 -20.54
N GLY A 84 32.21 -8.76 -19.41
CA GLY A 84 32.84 -8.94 -18.10
C GLY A 84 32.39 -7.98 -17.01
N PHE A 85 31.19 -8.22 -16.46
CA PHE A 85 30.90 -8.32 -15.03
C PHE A 85 29.42 -8.71 -14.90
N LYS A 86 29.10 -9.90 -14.37
CA LYS A 86 27.70 -10.28 -14.10
C LYS A 86 27.18 -9.41 -12.96
N LYS A 87 26.64 -8.22 -13.26
CA LYS A 87 25.89 -7.42 -12.27
C LYS A 87 24.70 -8.28 -11.84
N LYS A 88 24.70 -8.72 -10.57
CA LYS A 88 23.53 -9.35 -9.96
C LYS A 88 22.33 -8.43 -10.24
N PRO A 89 21.17 -8.97 -10.67
CA PRO A 89 20.02 -8.12 -10.95
C PRO A 89 19.77 -7.31 -9.69
N ARG A 90 19.83 -5.97 -9.82
CA ARG A 90 19.38 -5.09 -8.74
C ARG A 90 17.96 -5.58 -8.48
N ARG A 91 17.71 -6.13 -7.29
CA ARG A 91 16.35 -6.42 -6.86
C ARG A 91 15.68 -5.05 -6.84
N LEU A 92 15.03 -4.70 -7.95
CA LEU A 92 14.22 -3.50 -8.07
C LEU A 92 13.20 -3.69 -6.95
N ARG A 93 13.36 -2.96 -5.85
CA ARG A 93 12.30 -2.94 -4.85
C ARG A 93 11.08 -2.43 -5.61
N PRO A 94 9.95 -3.15 -5.59
CA PRO A 94 8.74 -2.64 -6.20
C PRO A 94 8.49 -1.22 -5.67
N PRO A 95 8.11 -0.26 -6.53
CA PRO A 95 7.86 1.10 -6.09
C PRO A 95 6.71 1.08 -5.09
N ARG A 96 6.92 1.77 -3.97
CA ARG A 96 5.89 1.93 -2.94
C ARG A 96 5.18 3.25 -3.22
N LEU A 97 3.86 3.20 -3.27
CA LEU A 97 3.00 4.36 -3.42
C LEU A 97 2.31 4.60 -2.09
N GLU A 98 2.41 5.82 -1.57
CA GLU A 98 1.77 6.23 -0.32
C GLU A 98 0.53 7.05 -0.69
N VAL A 99 -0.66 6.52 -0.42
CA VAL A 99 -1.94 7.15 -0.81
C VAL A 99 -2.68 7.59 0.44
N PRO A 100 -2.87 8.90 0.67
CA PRO A 100 -3.71 9.37 1.76
C PRO A 100 -5.15 8.86 1.63
N MET A 101 -5.74 8.37 2.71
CA MET A 101 -7.17 8.06 2.84
C MET A 101 -8.00 9.34 2.94
N ALA A 102 -7.80 10.25 1.98
CA ALA A 102 -8.69 11.38 1.76
C ALA A 102 -9.63 11.00 0.61
N GLY A 103 -10.90 11.43 0.70
CA GLY A 103 -11.90 11.19 -0.35
C GLY A 103 -11.55 11.81 -1.72
N THR A 104 -10.47 12.59 -1.80
CA THR A 104 -9.90 13.06 -3.07
C THR A 104 -9.14 11.98 -3.82
N TYR A 105 -8.50 11.05 -3.11
CA TYR A 105 -7.69 9.98 -3.70
C TYR A 105 -8.40 8.63 -3.64
N VAL A 106 -9.12 8.34 -2.56
CA VAL A 106 -9.91 7.10 -2.42
C VAL A 106 -11.34 7.41 -2.83
N ARG A 107 -11.81 6.76 -3.90
CA ARG A 107 -13.18 6.90 -4.40
C ARG A 107 -14.13 5.98 -3.66
N ASP A 108 -13.73 4.72 -3.52
CA ASP A 108 -14.56 3.66 -2.98
C ASP A 108 -13.69 2.54 -2.41
N VAL A 109 -14.17 1.87 -1.37
CA VAL A 109 -13.46 0.75 -0.73
C VAL A 109 -14.45 -0.41 -0.57
N ASP A 110 -14.30 -1.41 -1.43
CA ASP A 110 -15.06 -2.64 -1.35
C ASP A 110 -14.34 -3.64 -0.44
N LEU A 111 -14.77 -3.72 0.82
CA LEU A 111 -14.25 -4.67 1.79
C LEU A 111 -14.64 -6.14 1.49
N ALA A 112 -15.76 -6.37 0.77
CA ALA A 112 -16.22 -7.72 0.46
C ALA A 112 -15.29 -8.39 -0.57
N THR A 113 -14.80 -7.62 -1.54
CA THR A 113 -13.83 -8.08 -2.52
C THR A 113 -12.39 -7.73 -2.18
N ARG A 114 -12.16 -6.96 -1.09
CA ARG A 114 -10.87 -6.40 -0.68
C ARG A 114 -10.24 -5.56 -1.79
N ARG A 115 -11.00 -4.61 -2.33
CA ARG A 115 -10.57 -3.71 -3.41
C ARG A 115 -10.70 -2.26 -2.99
N VAL A 116 -9.67 -1.47 -3.24
CA VAL A 116 -9.66 -0.02 -3.04
C VAL A 116 -9.62 0.63 -4.41
N VAL A 117 -10.66 1.41 -4.73
CA VAL A 117 -10.77 2.17 -5.97
C VAL A 117 -10.24 3.58 -5.71
N LEU A 118 -9.16 3.93 -6.38
CA LEU A 118 -8.61 5.27 -6.36
C LEU A 118 -9.30 6.15 -7.39
N ALA A 119 -9.59 7.39 -7.01
CA ALA A 119 -10.08 8.43 -7.89
C ALA A 119 -8.95 9.03 -8.74
N THR A 120 -7.78 9.26 -8.13
CA THR A 120 -6.59 9.77 -8.80
C THR A 120 -5.35 9.41 -7.97
N ILE A 121 -4.19 9.38 -8.62
CA ILE A 121 -2.86 9.33 -7.99
C ILE A 121 -1.98 10.49 -8.45
N GLU A 122 -2.54 11.44 -9.21
CA GLU A 122 -1.81 12.63 -9.67
C GLU A 122 -1.55 13.56 -8.48
N GLY A 123 -0.28 13.91 -8.25
CA GLY A 123 0.15 14.81 -7.19
C GLY A 123 0.68 14.14 -5.92
N LEU A 124 0.80 12.81 -5.91
CA LEU A 124 1.52 12.03 -4.89
C LEU A 124 3.04 12.00 -5.13
#